data_AF-A0A074SP52-F1
#
_entry.id   AF-A0A074SP52-F1
#
_cell.length_a   1.000
_cell.length_b   1.000
_cell.length_c   1.000
_cell.angle_alpha   90.00
_cell.angle_beta   90.00
_cell.angle_gamma   90.00
#
_symmetry.space_group_name_H-M   'P 1'
#
loop_
_entity.id
_entity.type
_entity.pdbx_description
1 polymer ?
#
loop_
_entity_poly.entity_id
_entity_poly.type
_entity_poly.pdbx_seq_one_letter_code
_entity_poly.pdbx_strand_id
1 'polypeptide(L)'
;MLQNIEQPTGSNPSITLHQDGRCVEDITNTFKILYATVIDGPFHFEPTILVSALRISTAYGFPNLRDYAIRELEKASLSAIQRIQIAREFGLTSWEAPACSELSKREAALTQEEVHILGFSAFAMIIQAREEEILKRGMLRGKQELKEEIKLGQEKIKRKREEERAKKLAQLRAKLKA
;
A
#
# COMPACT_ATOMS: atom_id res chain seq x y z
N MET A 1 -53.76 24.04 -12.16
CA MET A 1 -53.32 25.30 -11.52
C MET A 1 -51.81 25.34 -11.61
N LEU A 2 -51.25 26.20 -12.46
CA LEU A 2 -49.82 26.39 -12.63
C LEU A 2 -49.42 27.61 -11.78
N GLN A 3 -48.55 27.41 -10.80
CA GLN A 3 -47.96 28.52 -10.06
C GLN A 3 -46.76 29.04 -10.83
N ASN A 4 -46.86 30.29 -11.26
CA ASN A 4 -45.78 31.08 -11.83
C ASN A 4 -44.65 31.21 -10.80
N ILE A 5 -43.46 30.73 -11.16
CA ILE A 5 -42.23 31.05 -10.44
C ILE A 5 -41.74 32.37 -11.03
N GLU A 6 -41.92 33.45 -10.28
CA GLU A 6 -41.32 34.74 -10.59
C GLU A 6 -39.79 34.58 -10.59
N GLN A 7 -39.17 34.83 -11.75
CA GLN A 7 -37.72 35.01 -11.83
C GLN A 7 -37.38 36.39 -11.26
N PRO A 8 -36.44 36.49 -10.30
CA PRO A 8 -36.00 37.79 -9.81
C PRO A 8 -35.12 38.46 -10.87
N THR A 9 -35.68 39.47 -11.52
CA THR A 9 -34.96 40.43 -12.36
C THR A 9 -34.10 41.33 -11.46
N GLY A 10 -32.87 40.91 -11.23
CA GLY A 10 -31.86 41.67 -10.49
C GLY A 10 -30.55 40.90 -10.51
N SER A 11 -29.78 41.05 -11.59
CA SER A 11 -28.53 40.30 -11.83
C SER A 11 -27.40 40.79 -10.93
N ASN A 12 -27.49 40.53 -9.63
CA ASN A 12 -26.30 40.39 -8.80
C ASN A 12 -25.62 39.08 -9.22
N PRO A 13 -24.31 39.08 -9.52
CA PRO A 13 -23.61 37.83 -9.79
C PRO A 13 -23.70 36.93 -8.55
N SER A 14 -24.50 35.87 -8.64
CA SER A 14 -24.61 34.86 -7.60
C SER A 14 -23.80 33.64 -8.02
N ILE A 15 -22.90 33.20 -7.15
CA ILE A 15 -22.15 31.96 -7.33
C ILE A 15 -22.91 30.88 -6.57
N THR A 16 -23.48 29.92 -7.29
CA THR A 16 -24.08 28.72 -6.68
C THR A 16 -22.97 27.73 -6.35
N LEU A 17 -22.71 27.55 -5.06
CA LEU A 17 -21.77 26.54 -4.58
C LEU A 17 -22.51 25.21 -4.39
N HIS A 18 -21.94 24.12 -4.91
CA HIS A 18 -22.41 22.78 -4.59
C HIS A 18 -22.14 22.51 -3.11
N GLN A 19 -23.18 22.50 -2.27
CA GLN A 19 -23.06 22.14 -0.86
C GLN A 19 -23.25 20.64 -0.68
N ASP A 20 -22.17 19.95 -0.33
CA ASP A 20 -22.24 18.75 0.50
C ASP A 20 -21.88 19.12 1.95
N GLY A 21 -22.06 18.20 2.90
CA GLY A 21 -21.76 18.45 4.31
C GLY A 21 -20.29 18.74 4.63
N ARG A 22 -19.36 18.60 3.66
CA ARG A 22 -17.91 18.84 3.83
C ARG A 22 -17.42 20.09 3.09
N CYS A 23 -18.25 20.65 2.21
CA CYS A 23 -17.91 21.74 1.30
C CYS A 23 -17.33 22.97 1.99
N VAL A 24 -17.84 23.35 3.18
CA VAL A 24 -17.32 24.52 3.92
C VAL A 24 -15.84 24.33 4.32
N GLU A 25 -15.49 23.13 4.81
CA GLU A 25 -14.11 22.81 5.17
C GLU A 25 -13.22 22.73 3.93
N ASP A 26 -13.70 22.04 2.89
CA ASP A 26 -12.94 21.86 1.66
C ASP A 26 -12.63 23.21 0.98
N ILE A 27 -13.63 24.11 0.93
CA ILE A 27 -13.46 25.48 0.44
C ILE A 27 -12.47 26.24 1.30
N THR A 28 -12.64 26.22 2.63
CA THR A 28 -11.75 26.95 3.56
C THR A 28 -10.30 26.52 3.41
N ASN A 29 -10.06 25.21 3.32
CA ASN A 29 -8.73 24.66 3.11
C ASN A 29 -8.17 25.01 1.74
N THR A 30 -9.01 25.00 0.69
CA THR A 30 -8.60 25.44 -0.65
C THR A 30 -8.19 26.90 -0.66
N PHE A 31 -8.92 27.77 0.04
CA PHE A 31 -8.57 29.19 0.16
C PHE A 31 -7.22 29.40 0.85
N LYS A 32 -6.82 28.57 1.82
CA LYS A 32 -5.47 28.65 2.41
C LYS A 32 -4.38 28.50 1.35
N ILE A 33 -4.56 27.59 0.39
CA ILE A 33 -3.63 27.38 -0.72
C ILE A 33 -3.65 28.58 -1.67
N LEU A 34 -4.84 29.03 -2.07
CA LEU A 34 -4.98 30.14 -3.01
C LEU A 34 -4.40 31.45 -2.43
N TYR A 35 -4.63 31.75 -1.15
CA TYR A 35 -4.07 32.93 -0.51
C TYR A 35 -2.57 32.83 -0.26
N ALA A 36 -2.05 31.65 0.06
CA ALA A 36 -0.62 31.46 0.25
C ALA A 36 0.18 31.86 -1.00
N THR A 37 -0.34 31.63 -2.22
CA THR A 37 0.35 32.05 -3.45
C THR A 37 0.57 33.56 -3.60
N VAL A 38 -0.09 34.38 -2.77
CA VAL A 38 0.06 35.84 -2.76
C VAL A 38 1.18 36.30 -1.81
N ILE A 39 1.67 35.42 -0.92
CA ILE A 39 2.68 35.72 0.10
C ILE A 39 3.99 35.03 -0.30
N ASP A 40 5.15 35.67 -0.06
CA ASP A 40 6.46 35.06 -0.36
C ASP A 40 6.77 33.88 0.58
N GLY A 41 7.08 32.72 0.00
CA GLY A 41 7.66 31.58 0.73
C GLY A 41 7.44 30.22 0.06
N PRO A 42 8.23 29.19 0.44
CA PRO A 42 7.84 27.80 0.19
C PRO A 42 6.70 27.42 1.15
N PHE A 43 5.57 27.00 0.60
CA PHE A 43 4.43 26.53 1.39
C PHE A 43 4.36 25.00 1.37
N HIS A 44 4.21 24.43 2.56
CA HIS A 44 3.89 23.03 2.74
C HIS A 44 2.50 22.94 3.37
N PHE A 45 1.63 22.14 2.75
CA PHE A 45 0.28 21.93 3.21
C PHE A 45 0.10 20.51 3.70
N GLU A 46 -0.66 20.37 4.78
CA GLU A 46 -1.08 19.05 5.26
C GLU A 46 -1.86 18.29 4.18
N PRO A 47 -1.74 16.96 4.11
CA PRO A 47 -2.47 16.16 3.13
C PRO A 47 -3.98 16.39 3.13
N THR A 48 -4.58 16.67 4.29
CA THR A 48 -6.01 16.98 4.41
C THR A 48 -6.41 18.25 3.66
N ILE A 49 -5.54 19.27 3.67
CA ILE A 49 -5.73 20.53 2.94
C ILE A 49 -5.56 20.29 1.43
N LEU A 50 -4.58 19.48 1.05
CA LEU A 50 -4.35 19.14 -0.36
C LEU A 50 -5.51 18.30 -0.94
N VAL A 51 -6.06 17.35 -0.18
CA VAL A 51 -7.25 16.59 -0.57
C VAL A 51 -8.47 17.51 -0.71
N SER A 52 -8.62 18.49 0.19
CA SER A 52 -9.67 19.51 0.08
C SER A 52 -9.55 20.30 -1.23
N ALA A 53 -8.35 20.78 -1.57
CA ALA A 53 -8.09 21.45 -2.84
C ALA A 53 -8.32 20.54 -4.04
N LEU A 54 -7.99 19.26 -3.94
CA LEU A 54 -8.26 18.28 -4.98
C LEU A 54 -9.77 18.10 -5.21
N ARG A 55 -10.59 18.05 -4.15
CA ARG A 55 -12.06 18.04 -4.27
C ARG A 55 -12.59 19.27 -4.98
N ILE A 56 -12.25 20.46 -4.48
CA ILE A 56 -12.75 21.72 -5.04
C ILE A 56 -12.29 21.89 -6.49
N SER A 57 -11.01 21.63 -6.78
CA SER A 57 -10.50 21.74 -8.15
C SER A 57 -11.17 20.75 -9.11
N THR A 58 -11.53 19.56 -8.65
CA THR A 58 -12.24 18.55 -9.45
C THR A 58 -13.70 18.94 -9.67
N ALA A 59 -14.40 19.34 -8.61
CA ALA A 59 -15.81 19.69 -8.66
C ALA A 59 -16.09 20.93 -9.52
N TYR A 60 -15.20 21.93 -9.46
CA TYR A 60 -15.38 23.20 -10.17
C TYR A 60 -14.52 23.33 -11.43
N GLY A 61 -13.77 22.29 -11.82
CA GLY A 61 -13.04 22.25 -13.09
C GLY A 61 -11.80 23.16 -13.17
N PHE A 62 -10.97 23.19 -12.12
CA PHE A 62 -9.72 23.94 -12.07
C PHE A 62 -8.49 23.03 -12.26
N PRO A 63 -8.08 22.74 -13.51
CA PRO A 63 -7.04 21.74 -13.78
C PRO A 63 -5.68 22.08 -13.16
N ASN A 64 -5.26 23.34 -13.17
CA ASN A 64 -3.96 23.75 -12.59
C ASN A 64 -3.89 23.48 -11.08
N LEU A 65 -4.99 23.72 -10.35
CA LEU A 65 -5.06 23.47 -8.91
C LEU A 65 -5.14 21.96 -8.64
N ARG A 66 -5.84 21.21 -9.49
CA ARG A 66 -5.90 19.74 -9.43
C ARG A 66 -4.51 19.13 -9.60
N ASP A 67 -3.78 19.53 -10.65
CA ASP A 67 -2.43 19.03 -10.93
C ASP A 67 -1.43 19.42 -9.82
N TYR A 68 -1.58 20.64 -9.28
CA TYR A 68 -0.83 21.07 -8.10
C TYR A 68 -1.08 20.15 -6.90
N ALA A 69 -2.36 19.92 -6.55
CA ALA A 69 -2.72 19.11 -5.40
C ALA A 69 -2.24 17.66 -5.54
N ILE A 70 -2.39 17.05 -6.74
CA ILE A 70 -1.89 15.70 -7.03
C ILE A 70 -0.39 15.64 -6.82
N ARG A 71 0.38 16.56 -7.43
CA ARG A 71 1.84 16.58 -7.33
C ARG A 71 2.33 16.73 -5.89
N GLU A 72 1.68 17.58 -5.08
CA GLU A 72 2.07 17.74 -3.68
C GLU A 72 1.65 16.52 -2.83
N LEU A 73 0.53 15.87 -3.15
CA LEU A 73 0.13 14.61 -2.51
C LEU A 73 1.07 13.44 -2.87
N GLU A 74 1.66 13.42 -4.07
CA GLU A 74 2.69 12.42 -4.43
C GLU A 74 3.97 12.56 -3.62
N LYS A 75 4.29 13.78 -3.18
CA LYS A 75 5.44 14.07 -2.31
C LYS A 75 5.12 13.81 -0.84
N ALA A 76 3.83 13.80 -0.47
CA ALA A 76 3.40 13.59 0.90
C ALA A 76 3.60 12.12 1.33
N SER A 77 3.93 11.92 2.60
CA SER A 77 4.06 10.58 3.20
C SER A 77 2.68 9.97 3.50
N LEU A 78 1.99 9.52 2.45
CA LEU A 78 0.67 8.91 2.54
C LEU A 78 0.76 7.39 2.75
N SER A 79 -0.08 6.86 3.65
CA SER A 79 -0.24 5.41 3.77
C SER A 79 -0.82 4.81 2.49
N ALA A 80 -0.59 3.52 2.25
CA ALA A 80 -1.19 2.83 1.11
C ALA A 80 -2.73 2.93 1.10
N ILE A 81 -3.36 2.89 2.27
CA ILE A 81 -4.82 3.02 2.40
C ILE A 81 -5.29 4.43 2.02
N GLN A 82 -4.60 5.47 2.48
CA GLN A 82 -4.92 6.86 2.10
C GLN A 82 -4.77 7.06 0.58
N ARG A 83 -3.71 6.50 -0.03
CA ARG A 83 -3.53 6.56 -1.49
C ARG A 83 -4.67 5.86 -2.23
N ILE A 84 -5.15 4.72 -1.76
CA ILE A 84 -6.29 4.01 -2.37
C ILE A 84 -7.58 4.84 -2.25
N GLN A 85 -7.83 5.46 -1.10
CA GLN A 85 -9.00 6.32 -0.91
C GLN A 85 -8.99 7.49 -1.90
N ILE A 86 -7.88 8.23 -1.94
CA ILE A 86 -7.71 9.37 -2.84
C ILE A 86 -7.80 8.90 -4.31
N ALA A 87 -7.17 7.78 -4.65
CA ALA A 87 -7.21 7.23 -6.00
C ALA A 87 -8.63 6.95 -6.47
N ARG A 88 -9.44 6.29 -5.63
CA ARG A 88 -10.83 5.96 -5.98
C ARG A 88 -11.72 7.18 -6.02
N GLU A 89 -11.53 8.11 -5.08
CA GLU A 89 -12.32 9.33 -5.00
C GLU A 89 -12.13 10.22 -6.26
N PHE A 90 -10.90 10.28 -6.80
CA PHE A 90 -10.55 11.18 -7.90
C PHE A 90 -10.18 10.48 -9.22
N GLY A 91 -10.35 9.17 -9.31
CA GLY A 91 -10.04 8.37 -10.50
C GLY A 91 -8.54 8.27 -10.83
N LEU A 92 -7.65 8.31 -9.83
CA LEU A 92 -6.19 8.19 -10.02
C LEU A 92 -5.75 6.72 -10.07
N THR A 93 -6.11 6.03 -11.14
CA THR A 93 -5.89 4.58 -11.29
C THR A 93 -4.42 4.14 -11.14
N SER A 94 -3.47 5.00 -11.48
CA SER A 94 -2.03 4.75 -11.33
C SER A 94 -1.57 4.60 -9.87
N TRP A 95 -2.35 5.08 -8.90
CA TRP A 95 -1.98 5.04 -7.48
C TRP A 95 -2.46 3.78 -6.76
N GLU A 96 -3.54 3.16 -7.23
CA GLU A 96 -4.17 2.05 -6.52
C GLU A 96 -3.33 0.77 -6.60
N ALA A 97 -2.87 0.40 -7.80
CA ALA A 97 -2.06 -0.80 -8.00
C ALA A 97 -0.78 -0.86 -7.11
N PRO A 98 0.08 0.19 -7.08
CA PRO A 98 1.26 0.16 -6.21
C PRO A 98 0.90 0.15 -4.72
N ALA A 99 -0.16 0.84 -4.31
CA ALA A 99 -0.61 0.83 -2.92
C ALA A 99 -1.13 -0.57 -2.49
N CYS A 100 -1.92 -1.24 -3.33
CA CYS A 100 -2.33 -2.63 -3.10
C CYS A 100 -1.13 -3.58 -3.04
N SER A 101 -0.13 -3.40 -3.90
CA SER A 101 1.10 -4.20 -3.85
C SER A 101 1.94 -3.97 -2.60
N GLU A 102 1.90 -2.77 -2.02
CA GLU A 102 2.57 -2.49 -0.75
C GLU A 102 1.86 -3.21 0.40
N LEU A 103 0.53 -3.15 0.43
CA LEU A 103 -0.27 -3.86 1.42
C LEU A 103 -0.09 -5.37 1.34
N SER A 104 0.07 -5.97 0.16
CA SER A 104 0.33 -7.41 0.05
C SER A 104 1.69 -7.84 0.60
N LYS A 105 2.68 -6.95 0.63
CA LYS A 105 4.04 -7.23 1.14
C LYS A 105 4.22 -6.91 2.62
N ARG A 106 3.32 -6.11 3.20
CA ARG A 106 3.36 -5.68 4.61
C ARG A 106 3.18 -6.89 5.54
N GLU A 107 4.06 -7.03 6.53
CA GLU A 107 3.97 -8.10 7.54
C GLU A 107 2.76 -7.93 8.46
N ALA A 108 2.43 -6.68 8.83
CA ALA A 108 1.27 -6.38 9.66
C ALA A 108 -0.05 -6.78 8.97
N ALA A 109 -0.94 -7.41 9.76
CA ALA A 109 -2.31 -7.74 9.36
C ALA A 109 -3.08 -6.47 8.95
N LEU A 110 -4.09 -6.63 8.09
CA LEU A 110 -5.01 -5.55 7.75
C LEU A 110 -5.97 -5.33 8.93
N THR A 111 -6.22 -4.09 9.31
CA THR A 111 -7.25 -3.78 10.34
C THR A 111 -8.64 -3.81 9.73
N GLN A 112 -9.67 -3.89 10.58
CA GLN A 112 -11.06 -3.90 10.12
C GLN A 112 -11.42 -2.63 9.33
N GLU A 113 -10.91 -1.48 9.76
CA GLU A 113 -11.10 -0.19 9.10
C GLU A 113 -10.44 -0.17 7.73
N GLU A 114 -9.21 -0.69 7.62
CA GLU A 114 -8.52 -0.82 6.33
C GLU A 114 -9.28 -1.73 5.37
N VAL A 115 -9.81 -2.86 5.85
CA VAL A 115 -10.63 -3.79 5.04
C VAL A 115 -11.90 -3.12 4.55
N HIS A 116 -12.56 -2.33 5.40
CA HIS A 116 -13.77 -1.59 5.01
C HIS A 116 -13.48 -0.60 3.87
N ILE A 117 -12.37 0.12 3.97
CA ILE A 117 -11.93 1.07 2.94
C ILE A 117 -11.56 0.37 1.63
N LEU A 118 -10.84 -0.75 1.70
CA LEU A 118 -10.42 -1.53 0.54
C LEU A 118 -11.61 -2.12 -0.22
N GLY A 119 -12.68 -2.48 0.49
CA GLY A 119 -13.77 -3.26 -0.05
C GLY A 119 -13.36 -4.71 -0.33
N PHE A 120 -14.36 -5.56 -0.51
CA PHE A 120 -14.16 -7.01 -0.55
C PHE A 120 -13.23 -7.49 -1.67
N SER A 121 -13.36 -6.94 -2.88
CA SER A 121 -12.57 -7.39 -4.03
C SER A 121 -11.07 -7.12 -3.84
N ALA A 122 -10.70 -5.89 -3.44
CA ALA A 122 -9.29 -5.56 -3.24
C ALA A 122 -8.71 -6.31 -2.04
N PHE A 123 -9.50 -6.46 -0.97
CA PHE A 123 -9.13 -7.30 0.16
C PHE A 123 -8.82 -8.74 -0.25
N ALA A 124 -9.73 -9.40 -0.98
CA ALA A 124 -9.54 -10.78 -1.43
C ALA A 124 -8.26 -10.96 -2.26
N MET A 125 -7.98 -10.04 -3.19
CA MET A 125 -6.74 -10.06 -3.97
C MET A 125 -5.49 -9.91 -3.11
N ILE A 126 -5.51 -8.99 -2.13
CA ILE A 126 -4.36 -8.76 -1.22
C ILE A 126 -4.11 -9.98 -0.34
N ILE A 127 -5.17 -10.60 0.19
CA ILE A 127 -5.06 -11.80 1.02
C ILE A 127 -4.56 -12.99 0.20
N GLN A 128 -5.08 -13.20 -1.01
CA GLN A 128 -4.61 -14.26 -1.89
C GLN A 128 -3.12 -14.12 -2.21
N ALA A 129 -2.66 -12.90 -2.52
CA ALA A 129 -1.25 -12.64 -2.78
C ALA A 129 -0.37 -12.91 -1.54
N ARG A 130 -0.85 -12.57 -0.34
CA ARG A 130 -0.16 -12.85 0.92
C ARG A 130 -0.07 -14.35 1.19
N GLU A 131 -1.16 -15.09 0.99
CA GLU A 131 -1.21 -16.53 1.21
C GLU A 131 -0.28 -17.27 0.26
N GLU A 132 -0.28 -16.91 -1.03
CA GLU A 132 0.61 -17.51 -2.02
C GLU A 132 2.09 -17.32 -1.65
N GLU A 133 2.46 -16.12 -1.18
CA GLU A 133 3.81 -15.82 -0.73
C GLU A 133 4.20 -16.61 0.53
N ILE A 134 3.28 -16.76 1.49
CA ILE A 134 3.50 -17.57 2.70
C ILE A 134 3.73 -19.03 2.32
N LEU A 135 2.91 -19.59 1.44
CA LEU A 135 3.04 -20.97 0.97
C LEU A 135 4.37 -21.21 0.24
N LYS A 136 4.77 -20.28 -0.64
CA LYS A 136 6.07 -20.32 -1.33
C LYS A 136 7.23 -20.33 -0.34
N ARG A 137 7.21 -19.45 0.66
CA ARG A 137 8.24 -19.37 1.71
C ARG A 137 8.31 -20.66 2.54
N GLY A 138 7.16 -21.21 2.93
CA GLY A 138 7.08 -22.48 3.65
C GLY A 138 7.69 -23.63 2.86
N MET A 139 7.38 -23.74 1.56
CA MET A 139 7.91 -24.78 0.70
C MET A 139 9.43 -24.67 0.50
N LEU A 140 9.95 -23.44 0.32
CA LEU A 140 11.40 -23.21 0.20
C LEU A 140 12.13 -23.61 1.49
N ARG A 141 11.58 -23.24 2.64
CA ARG A 141 12.13 -23.61 3.95
C ARG A 141 12.17 -25.13 4.12
N GLY A 142 11.06 -25.83 3.86
CA GLY A 142 11.02 -27.29 3.98
C GLY A 142 11.98 -28.01 3.02
N LYS A 143 12.16 -27.50 1.78
CA LYS A 143 13.17 -28.03 0.84
C LYS A 143 14.59 -27.85 1.36
N GLN A 144 14.89 -26.72 2.01
CA GLN A 144 16.18 -26.43 2.59
C GLN A 144 16.48 -27.35 3.77
N GLU A 145 15.52 -27.48 4.70
CA GLU A 145 15.62 -28.37 5.87
C GLU A 145 15.86 -29.83 5.45
N LEU A 146 15.07 -30.34 4.50
CA LEU A 146 15.24 -31.70 3.98
C LEU A 146 16.63 -31.91 3.34
N LYS A 147 17.13 -30.92 2.59
CA LYS A 147 18.46 -30.98 1.97
C LYS A 147 19.57 -31.05 3.03
N GLU A 148 19.43 -30.30 4.11
CA GLU A 148 20.38 -30.30 5.23
C GLU A 148 20.34 -31.62 6.02
N GLU A 149 19.16 -32.18 6.28
CA GLU A 149 19.00 -33.49 6.91
C GLU A 149 19.62 -34.62 6.09
N ILE A 150 19.36 -34.64 4.77
CA ILE A 150 19.95 -35.61 3.85
C ILE A 150 21.48 -35.51 3.87
N LYS A 151 22.02 -34.29 3.81
CA LYS A 151 23.47 -34.04 3.86
C LYS A 151 24.09 -34.55 5.17
N LEU A 152 23.47 -34.22 6.30
CA LEU A 152 23.94 -34.66 7.62
C LEU A 152 23.88 -36.19 7.76
N GLY A 153 22.83 -36.82 7.22
CA GLY A 153 22.69 -38.28 7.16
C GLY A 153 23.80 -38.93 6.34
N GLN A 154 24.09 -38.42 5.14
CA GLN A 154 25.17 -38.91 4.29
C GLN A 154 26.54 -38.78 4.98
N GLU A 155 26.80 -37.67 5.66
CA GLU A 155 28.04 -37.43 6.38
C GLU A 155 28.23 -38.40 7.56
N LYS A 156 27.15 -38.65 8.34
CA LYS A 156 27.14 -39.66 9.41
C LYS A 156 27.42 -41.06 8.87
N ILE A 157 26.82 -41.43 7.73
CA ILE A 157 27.06 -42.74 7.07
C ILE A 157 28.51 -42.85 6.62
N LYS A 158 29.06 -41.81 6.01
CA LYS A 158 30.47 -41.77 5.57
C LYS A 158 31.42 -41.98 6.75
N ARG A 159 31.20 -41.23 7.85
CA ARG A 159 32.00 -41.34 9.07
C ARG A 159 31.95 -42.73 9.70
N LYS A 160 30.75 -43.33 9.80
CA LYS A 160 30.61 -44.73 10.29
C LYS A 160 31.38 -45.73 9.43
N ARG A 161 31.34 -45.60 8.09
CA ARG A 161 32.09 -46.47 7.18
C ARG A 161 33.61 -46.32 7.33
N GLU A 162 34.10 -45.10 7.54
CA GLU A 162 35.52 -44.84 7.79
C GLU A 162 35.98 -45.43 9.13
N GLU A 163 35.18 -45.27 10.19
CA GLU A 163 35.43 -45.88 11.50
C GLU A 163 35.45 -47.41 11.44
N GLU A 164 34.51 -48.04 10.74
CA GLU A 164 34.51 -49.49 10.52
C GLU A 164 35.76 -49.97 9.77
N ARG A 165 36.17 -49.25 8.72
CA ARG A 165 37.40 -49.56 7.97
C ARG A 165 38.64 -49.44 8.85
N ALA A 166 38.74 -48.39 9.66
CA ALA A 166 39.84 -48.20 10.60
C ALA A 166 39.91 -49.32 11.64
N LYS A 167 38.76 -49.72 12.20
CA LYS A 167 38.66 -50.85 13.14
C LYS A 167 39.10 -52.17 12.51
N LYS A 168 38.67 -52.47 11.28
CA LYS A 168 39.09 -53.67 10.54
C LYS A 168 40.60 -53.68 10.28
N LEU A 169 41.16 -52.55 9.87
CA LEU A 169 42.61 -52.42 9.64
C LEU A 169 43.42 -52.62 10.92
N ALA A 170 42.95 -52.07 12.05
CA ALA A 170 43.58 -52.25 13.36
C ALA A 170 43.55 -53.73 13.80
N GLN A 171 42.42 -54.42 13.61
CA GLN A 171 42.30 -55.86 13.90
C GLN A 171 43.27 -56.71 13.05
N LEU A 172 43.37 -56.44 11.75
CA LEU A 172 44.32 -57.14 10.86
C LEU A 172 45.77 -56.94 11.32
N ARG A 173 46.14 -55.69 11.66
CA ARG A 173 47.48 -55.38 12.20
C ARG A 173 47.76 -56.09 13.53
N ALA A 174 46.77 -56.22 14.40
CA ALA A 174 46.92 -56.95 15.67
C ALA A 174 47.14 -58.45 15.43
N LYS A 175 46.39 -59.05 14.50
CA LYS A 175 46.53 -60.47 14.14
C LYS A 175 47.86 -60.83 13.48
N LEU A 176 48.49 -59.89 12.77
CA LEU A 176 49.81 -60.08 12.13
C LEU A 176 50.99 -59.95 13.12
N LYS A 177 50.76 -59.46 14.34
CA LYS A 177 51.78 -59.25 15.37
C LYS A 177 51.76 -60.30 16.50
N ALA A 178 50.80 -61.22 16.47
CA ALA A 178 50.68 -62.35 17.38
C ALA A 178 51.05 -63.64 16.65
#